data_AF-A0A4U3AHV5-F1
#
_entry.id   AF-A0A4U3AHV5-F1
#
_cell.length_a   1.000
_cell.length_b   1.000
_cell.length_c   1.000
_cell.angle_alpha   90.00
_cell.angle_beta   90.00
_cell.angle_gamma   90.00
#
_symmetry.space_group_name_H-M   'P 1'
#
loop_
_entity.id
_entity.type
_entity.pdbx_description
1 polymer ?
#
loop_
_entity_poly.entity_id
_entity_poly.type
_entity_poly.pdbx_seq_one_letter_code
_entity_poly.pdbx_strand_id
1 'polypeptide(L)'
;MIQSKHIWVEKINILSKELKLPKIRQDFEEVITESIQIDASYEEFLAQLLQKELDARQESAKYNRIRRADFPYKRYLEDLSIADLSEDAQKKFKILKNLDFINEGRNVILAGNAGTGKTHISIGLGIKACMEGYKVWFTTIPLLINQIKECRSQRTLRAFQNRFEKYDLVIADEMGYISFDKEGAELLFTHLSLRANQKSTIITTNLSFERWGEIFQDPVMTAAMIDRLTHQAYIVNMIGTSYRMKETEQWLEAQQLIQ
;
A
#
# COMPACT_ATOMS: atom_id res chain seq x y z
N MET A 1 12.15 50.71 -15.48
CA MET A 1 11.46 49.42 -15.77
C MET A 1 12.16 48.19 -15.22
N ILE A 2 13.50 48.12 -15.19
CA ILE A 2 14.23 46.93 -14.67
C ILE A 2 14.08 46.77 -13.14
N GLN A 3 14.15 47.87 -12.37
CA GLN A 3 13.98 47.84 -10.90
C GLN A 3 12.59 47.37 -10.46
N SER A 4 11.53 47.74 -11.19
CA SER A 4 10.15 47.37 -10.85
C SER A 4 9.85 45.89 -11.10
N LYS A 5 10.49 45.26 -12.10
CA LYS A 5 10.35 43.82 -12.36
C LYS A 5 10.95 42.99 -11.22
N HIS A 6 12.07 43.44 -10.66
CA HIS A 6 12.78 42.77 -9.57
C HIS A 6 11.95 42.72 -8.26
N ILE A 7 11.17 43.77 -7.98
CA ILE A 7 10.32 43.87 -6.79
C ILE A 7 9.18 42.84 -6.81
N TRP A 8 8.54 42.65 -7.97
CA TRP A 8 7.43 41.70 -8.09
C TRP A 8 7.90 40.25 -8.04
N VAL A 9 9.05 39.93 -8.63
CA VAL A 9 9.71 38.62 -8.54
C VAL A 9 10.03 38.27 -7.08
N GLU A 10 10.59 39.21 -6.33
CA GLU A 10 10.88 39.01 -4.90
C GLU A 10 9.60 38.83 -4.08
N LYS A 11 8.56 39.62 -4.36
CA LYS A 11 7.26 39.51 -3.70
C LYS A 11 6.57 38.17 -3.99
N ILE A 12 6.64 37.67 -5.22
CA ILE A 12 6.13 36.34 -5.59
C ILE A 12 6.87 35.26 -4.80
N ASN A 13 8.19 35.36 -4.65
CA ASN A 13 8.98 34.40 -3.87
C ASN A 13 8.58 34.38 -2.39
N ILE A 14 8.40 35.54 -1.76
CA ILE A 14 7.97 35.66 -0.35
C ILE A 14 6.57 35.08 -0.17
N LEU A 15 5.60 35.51 -1.00
CA LEU A 15 4.22 35.04 -0.91
C LEU A 15 4.10 33.53 -1.17
N SER A 16 4.81 33.01 -2.17
CA SER A 16 4.83 31.58 -2.49
C SER A 16 5.41 30.75 -1.35
N LYS A 17 6.39 31.28 -0.61
CA LYS A 17 6.94 30.61 0.58
C LYS A 17 5.92 30.54 1.72
N GLU A 18 5.26 31.65 2.04
CA GLU A 18 4.25 31.71 3.12
C GLU A 18 3.02 30.84 2.81
N LEU A 19 2.56 30.85 1.56
CA LEU A 19 1.42 30.03 1.10
C LEU A 19 1.79 28.56 0.85
N LYS A 20 3.07 28.18 1.01
CA LYS A 20 3.60 26.84 0.76
C LYS A 20 3.34 26.37 -0.68
N LEU A 21 3.67 27.21 -1.65
CA LEU A 21 3.54 26.96 -3.10
C LEU A 21 4.92 26.70 -3.73
N PRO A 22 5.57 25.56 -3.43
CA PRO A 22 6.95 25.30 -3.83
C PRO A 22 7.13 25.22 -5.35
N LYS A 23 6.15 24.70 -6.10
CA LYS A 23 6.29 24.54 -7.55
C LYS A 23 6.15 25.88 -8.26
N ILE A 24 5.21 26.72 -7.80
CA ILE A 24 5.12 28.12 -8.26
C ILE A 24 6.43 28.84 -8.02
N ARG A 25 7.01 28.74 -6.81
CA ARG A 25 8.27 29.42 -6.47
C ARG A 25 9.43 28.99 -7.38
N GLN A 26 9.43 27.74 -7.85
CA GLN A 26 10.48 27.20 -8.71
C GLN A 26 10.29 27.57 -10.18
N ASP A 27 9.05 27.54 -10.68
CA ASP A 27 8.78 27.55 -12.12
C ASP A 27 8.16 28.87 -12.63
N PHE A 28 7.76 29.81 -11.76
CA PHE A 28 6.99 30.99 -12.21
C PHE A 28 7.72 31.85 -13.25
N GLU A 29 9.05 31.97 -13.19
CA GLU A 29 9.83 32.74 -14.17
C GLU A 29 9.85 32.06 -15.55
N GLU A 30 9.90 30.73 -15.57
CA GLU A 30 9.81 29.93 -16.79
C GLU A 30 8.41 30.07 -17.40
N VAL A 31 7.36 29.91 -16.58
CA VAL A 31 5.95 30.06 -17.01
C VAL A 31 5.67 31.47 -17.54
N ILE A 32 6.24 32.51 -16.94
CA ILE A 32 6.14 33.90 -17.46
C ILE A 32 6.75 33.97 -18.86
N THR A 33 7.91 33.34 -19.07
CA THR A 33 8.61 33.37 -20.37
C THR A 33 7.84 32.59 -21.43
N GLU A 34 7.33 31.40 -21.09
CA GLU A 34 6.46 30.59 -21.94
C GLU A 34 5.19 31.38 -22.34
N SER A 35 4.54 32.03 -21.36
CA SER A 35 3.30 32.79 -21.56
C SER A 35 3.49 34.01 -22.46
N ILE A 36 4.65 34.68 -22.39
CA ILE A 36 5.00 35.79 -23.28
C ILE A 36 5.18 35.29 -24.72
N GLN A 37 5.72 34.08 -24.93
CA GLN A 37 5.93 33.54 -26.29
C GLN A 37 4.63 33.15 -26.99
N ILE A 38 3.63 32.72 -26.23
CA ILE A 38 2.33 32.28 -26.77
C ILE A 38 1.25 33.37 -26.72
N ASP A 39 1.61 34.60 -26.35
CA ASP A 39 0.69 35.72 -26.11
C ASP A 39 -0.53 35.33 -25.24
N ALA A 40 -0.28 34.56 -24.17
CA ALA A 40 -1.33 34.11 -23.26
C ALA A 40 -1.98 35.29 -22.52
N SER A 41 -3.29 35.21 -22.33
CA SER A 41 -4.03 36.12 -21.45
C SER A 41 -3.60 36.00 -19.98
N TYR A 42 -3.89 37.00 -19.16
CA TYR A 42 -3.56 36.96 -17.73
C TYR A 42 -4.28 35.82 -17.00
N GLU A 43 -5.51 35.53 -17.43
CA GLU A 43 -6.33 34.43 -16.96
C GLU A 43 -5.69 33.08 -17.27
N GLU A 44 -5.23 32.87 -18.51
CA GLU A 44 -4.54 31.65 -18.93
C GLU A 44 -3.23 31.44 -18.18
N PHE A 45 -2.41 32.49 -18.05
CA PHE A 45 -1.17 32.46 -17.28
C PHE A 45 -1.42 32.02 -15.83
N LEU A 46 -2.39 32.65 -15.15
CA LEU A 46 -2.69 32.35 -13.75
C LEU A 46 -3.22 30.93 -13.60
N ALA A 47 -4.09 30.49 -14.51
CA ALA A 47 -4.62 29.13 -14.50
C ALA A 47 -3.50 28.08 -14.70
N GLN A 48 -2.60 28.29 -15.66
CA GLN A 48 -1.47 27.38 -15.91
C GLN A 48 -0.52 27.28 -14.71
N LEU A 49 -0.21 28.43 -14.08
CA LEU A 49 0.69 28.46 -12.92
C LEU A 49 0.09 27.72 -11.72
N LEU A 50 -1.21 27.92 -11.45
CA LEU A 50 -1.93 27.20 -10.39
C LEU A 50 -2.08 25.71 -10.72
N GLN A 51 -2.27 25.35 -11.99
CA GLN A 51 -2.35 23.96 -12.42
C GLN A 51 -1.02 23.22 -12.18
N LYS A 52 0.14 23.81 -12.55
CA LYS A 52 1.47 23.21 -12.28
C LYS A 52 1.66 22.92 -10.77
N GLU A 53 1.19 23.80 -9.90
CA GLU A 53 1.25 23.60 -8.45
C GLU A 53 0.29 22.51 -7.95
N LEU A 54 -0.94 22.48 -8.47
CA LEU A 54 -1.91 21.45 -8.14
C LEU A 54 -1.37 20.07 -8.53
N ASP A 55 -0.82 19.93 -9.74
CA ASP A 55 -0.25 18.68 -10.26
C ASP A 55 0.90 18.19 -9.38
N ALA A 56 1.84 19.09 -9.05
CA ALA A 56 2.97 18.78 -8.16
C ALA A 56 2.52 18.36 -6.76
N ARG A 57 1.45 18.97 -6.23
CA ARG A 57 0.85 18.58 -4.94
C ARG A 57 0.19 17.21 -5.01
N GLN A 58 -0.54 16.93 -6.08
CA GLN A 58 -1.18 15.62 -6.28
C GLN A 58 -0.13 14.51 -6.40
N GLU A 59 0.92 14.74 -7.17
CA GLU A 59 2.04 13.81 -7.33
C GLU A 59 2.77 13.59 -5.99
N SER A 60 3.12 14.68 -5.28
CA SER A 60 3.73 14.61 -3.96
C SER A 60 2.85 13.86 -2.96
N ALA A 61 1.52 14.03 -3.03
CA ALA A 61 0.59 13.32 -2.16
C ALA A 61 0.64 11.79 -2.42
N LYS A 62 0.70 11.34 -3.68
CA LYS A 62 0.84 9.92 -4.04
C LYS A 62 2.12 9.32 -3.46
N TYR A 63 3.27 9.93 -3.70
CA TYR A 63 4.55 9.44 -3.16
C TYR A 63 4.61 9.48 -1.63
N ASN A 64 4.01 10.49 -1.00
CA ASN A 64 3.92 10.56 0.44
C ASN A 64 3.05 9.44 1.03
N ARG A 65 1.97 9.02 0.35
CA ARG A 65 1.16 7.86 0.76
C ARG A 65 1.99 6.58 0.68
N ILE A 66 2.70 6.35 -0.43
CA ILE A 66 3.59 5.18 -0.58
C ILE A 66 4.64 5.14 0.52
N ARG A 67 5.28 6.27 0.81
CA ARG A 67 6.29 6.38 1.87
C ARG A 67 5.71 6.08 3.26
N ARG A 68 4.49 6.55 3.53
CA ARG A 68 3.80 6.33 4.82
C ARG A 68 3.20 4.93 4.98
N ALA A 69 3.04 4.20 3.88
CA ALA A 69 2.48 2.86 3.89
C ALA A 69 3.45 1.80 4.43
N ASP A 70 4.73 2.15 4.65
CA ASP A 70 5.71 1.28 5.34
C ASP A 70 5.99 -0.05 4.61
N PHE A 71 6.00 -0.02 3.28
CA PHE A 71 6.37 -1.18 2.48
C PHE A 71 7.86 -1.54 2.68
N PRO A 72 8.23 -2.82 2.83
CA PRO A 72 9.62 -3.24 3.03
C PRO A 72 10.48 -2.99 1.79
N TYR A 73 9.86 -3.02 0.60
CA TYR A 73 10.46 -2.71 -0.68
C TYR A 73 9.36 -2.31 -1.67
N LYS A 74 9.75 -1.68 -2.79
CA LYS A 74 8.82 -1.32 -3.86
C LYS A 74 8.82 -2.40 -4.93
N ARG A 75 7.66 -3.01 -5.18
CA ARG A 75 7.41 -3.93 -6.29
C ARG A 75 6.09 -3.54 -6.92
N TYR A 76 6.11 -3.24 -8.22
CA TYR A 76 4.93 -2.80 -8.93
C TYR A 76 4.20 -4.00 -9.53
N LEU A 77 2.95 -3.79 -9.95
CA LEU A 77 2.15 -4.84 -10.57
C LEU A 77 2.69 -5.20 -11.96
N GLU A 78 3.33 -4.24 -12.61
CA GLU A 78 3.97 -4.35 -13.92
C GLU A 78 5.21 -5.24 -13.88
N ASP A 79 5.90 -5.31 -12.73
CA ASP A 79 7.08 -6.17 -12.53
C ASP A 79 6.69 -7.65 -12.33
N LEU A 80 5.40 -7.96 -12.23
CA LEU A 80 4.93 -9.29 -11.89
C LEU A 80 4.69 -10.11 -13.15
N SER A 81 5.36 -11.26 -13.26
CA SER A 81 5.09 -12.26 -14.30
C SER A 81 3.75 -12.94 -14.02
N ILE A 82 2.68 -12.45 -14.65
CA ILE A 82 1.33 -13.01 -14.48
C ILE A 82 1.28 -14.48 -14.92
N ALA A 83 2.04 -14.85 -15.95
CA ALA A 83 2.10 -16.22 -16.46
C ALA A 83 2.67 -17.21 -15.43
N ASP A 84 3.53 -16.75 -14.52
CA ASP A 84 4.14 -17.58 -13.46
C ASP A 84 3.25 -17.71 -12.21
N LEU A 85 2.14 -16.97 -12.13
CA LEU A 85 1.15 -17.16 -11.07
C LEU A 85 0.30 -18.40 -11.33
N SER A 86 -0.20 -19.02 -10.27
CA SER A 86 -1.25 -20.05 -10.35
C SER A 86 -2.49 -19.54 -11.10
N GLU A 87 -3.22 -20.42 -11.79
CA GLU A 87 -4.41 -20.04 -12.57
C GLU A 87 -5.44 -19.22 -11.78
N ASP A 88 -5.69 -19.59 -10.53
CA ASP A 88 -6.64 -18.90 -9.67
C ASP A 88 -6.20 -17.46 -9.38
N ALA A 89 -4.92 -17.28 -9.08
CA ALA A 89 -4.31 -15.96 -8.92
C ALA A 89 -4.38 -15.14 -10.20
N GLN A 90 -4.13 -15.72 -11.39
CA GLN A 90 -4.25 -15.00 -12.65
C GLN A 90 -5.68 -14.47 -12.89
N LYS A 91 -6.70 -15.30 -12.63
CA LYS A 91 -8.11 -14.93 -12.78
C LYS A 91 -8.49 -13.81 -11.81
N LYS A 92 -8.17 -13.98 -10.52
CA LYS A 92 -8.52 -12.99 -9.47
C LYS A 92 -7.70 -11.71 -9.58
N PHE A 93 -6.46 -11.77 -10.04
CA PHE A 93 -5.62 -10.60 -10.27
C PHE A 93 -6.27 -9.60 -11.23
N LYS A 94 -6.93 -10.09 -12.29
CA LYS A 94 -7.66 -9.22 -13.25
C LYS A 94 -8.78 -8.41 -12.60
N ILE A 95 -9.37 -8.91 -11.52
CA ILE A 95 -10.43 -8.25 -10.75
C ILE A 95 -9.79 -7.34 -9.70
N LEU A 96 -8.86 -7.89 -8.91
CA LEU A 96 -8.22 -7.19 -7.79
C LEU A 96 -7.43 -5.94 -8.23
N LYS A 97 -6.87 -5.94 -9.45
CA LYS A 97 -6.17 -4.77 -9.98
C LYS A 97 -7.08 -3.53 -10.09
N ASN A 98 -8.40 -3.67 -10.14
CA ASN A 98 -9.32 -2.53 -10.21
C ASN A 98 -9.52 -1.86 -8.84
N LEU A 99 -9.10 -2.52 -7.76
CA LEU A 99 -9.21 -2.02 -6.38
C LEU A 99 -10.65 -1.84 -5.86
N ASP A 100 -11.67 -2.29 -6.60
CA ASP A 100 -13.08 -2.20 -6.18
C ASP A 100 -13.32 -2.82 -4.81
N PHE A 101 -12.59 -3.88 -4.46
CA PHE A 101 -12.63 -4.52 -3.15
C PHE A 101 -12.32 -3.56 -1.99
N ILE A 102 -11.54 -2.50 -2.22
CA ILE A 102 -11.24 -1.46 -1.21
C ILE A 102 -12.49 -0.62 -0.93
N ASN A 103 -13.21 -0.23 -1.97
CA ASN A 103 -14.46 0.55 -1.85
C ASN A 103 -15.57 -0.29 -1.24
N GLU A 104 -15.61 -1.59 -1.58
CA GLU A 104 -16.58 -2.54 -1.04
C GLU A 104 -16.27 -2.98 0.41
N GLY A 105 -15.09 -2.63 0.95
CA GLY A 105 -14.67 -3.07 2.29
C GLY A 105 -14.40 -4.58 2.37
N ARG A 106 -14.14 -5.24 1.24
CA ARG A 106 -13.92 -6.69 1.16
C ARG A 106 -12.46 -7.06 1.38
N ASN A 107 -12.23 -8.13 2.13
CA ASN A 107 -10.88 -8.62 2.38
C ASN A 107 -10.34 -9.41 1.19
N VAL A 108 -9.02 -9.53 1.13
CA VAL A 108 -8.31 -10.38 0.17
C VAL A 108 -7.40 -11.32 0.95
N ILE A 109 -7.51 -12.62 0.73
CA ILE A 109 -6.68 -13.63 1.40
C ILE A 109 -5.86 -14.34 0.34
N LEU A 110 -4.54 -14.14 0.37
CA LEU A 110 -3.58 -14.78 -0.52
C LEU A 110 -2.99 -15.98 0.22
N ALA A 111 -3.40 -17.19 -0.13
CA ALA A 111 -3.02 -18.42 0.58
C ALA A 111 -2.25 -19.37 -0.34
N GLY A 112 -1.09 -19.87 0.08
CA GLY A 112 -0.32 -20.86 -0.69
C GLY A 112 1.15 -20.96 -0.27
N ASN A 113 1.91 -21.89 -0.84
CA ASN A 113 3.30 -22.17 -0.46
C ASN A 113 4.26 -20.97 -0.69
N ALA A 114 5.41 -20.99 -0.03
CA ALA A 114 6.39 -19.89 -0.13
C ALA A 114 6.88 -19.67 -1.56
N GLY A 115 7.20 -18.42 -1.89
CA GLY A 115 7.78 -18.07 -3.19
C GLY A 115 6.79 -17.93 -4.36
N THR A 116 5.47 -18.04 -4.13
CA THR A 116 4.46 -17.95 -5.21
C THR A 116 3.98 -16.54 -5.56
N GLY A 117 4.56 -15.50 -4.95
CA GLY A 117 4.24 -14.09 -5.27
C GLY A 117 3.17 -13.42 -4.40
N LYS A 118 2.69 -14.05 -3.32
CA LYS A 118 1.70 -13.46 -2.38
C LYS A 118 2.07 -12.04 -1.93
N THR A 119 3.26 -11.88 -1.35
CA THR A 119 3.75 -10.58 -0.86
C THR A 119 3.97 -9.59 -2.00
N HIS A 120 4.39 -10.04 -3.19
CA HIS A 120 4.54 -9.15 -4.35
C HIS A 120 3.17 -8.60 -4.78
N ILE A 121 2.17 -9.47 -4.94
CA ILE A 121 0.81 -9.03 -5.30
C ILE A 121 0.26 -8.06 -4.26
N SER A 122 0.40 -8.36 -2.96
CA SER A 122 -0.12 -7.48 -1.91
C SER A 122 0.56 -6.10 -1.92
N ILE A 123 1.89 -6.05 -2.07
CA ILE A 123 2.65 -4.80 -2.19
C ILE A 123 2.25 -4.04 -3.46
N GLY A 124 2.17 -4.71 -4.62
CA GLY A 124 1.81 -4.09 -5.89
C GLY A 124 0.41 -3.47 -5.85
N LEU A 125 -0.57 -4.19 -5.29
CA LEU A 125 -1.92 -3.67 -5.07
C LEU A 125 -1.91 -2.48 -4.09
N GLY A 126 -1.11 -2.56 -3.02
CA GLY A 126 -0.96 -1.48 -2.06
C GLY A 126 -0.33 -0.22 -2.65
N ILE A 127 0.68 -0.36 -3.51
CA ILE A 127 1.31 0.76 -4.20
C ILE A 127 0.31 1.38 -5.19
N LYS A 128 -0.39 0.56 -5.98
CA LYS A 128 -1.45 1.04 -6.86
C LYS A 128 -2.53 1.80 -6.08
N ALA A 129 -2.97 1.26 -4.95
CA ALA A 129 -3.94 1.92 -4.09
C ALA A 129 -3.44 3.28 -3.56
N CYS A 130 -2.16 3.39 -3.17
CA CYS A 130 -1.58 4.68 -2.81
C CYS A 130 -1.61 5.68 -3.98
N MET A 131 -1.38 5.22 -5.21
CA MET A 131 -1.42 6.06 -6.42
C MET A 131 -2.83 6.55 -6.74
N GLU A 132 -3.86 5.73 -6.48
CA GLU A 132 -5.28 6.08 -6.60
C GLU A 132 -5.80 6.90 -5.39
N GLY A 133 -4.94 7.19 -4.41
CA GLY A 133 -5.24 8.11 -3.32
C GLY A 133 -5.67 7.46 -2.01
N TYR A 134 -5.73 6.14 -1.93
CA TYR A 134 -6.06 5.39 -0.71
C TYR A 134 -4.93 5.43 0.32
N LYS A 135 -5.31 5.46 1.61
CA LYS A 135 -4.36 5.32 2.73
C LYS A 135 -4.09 3.84 2.97
N VAL A 136 -2.87 3.41 2.69
CA VAL A 136 -2.44 2.02 2.88
C VAL A 136 -1.49 1.94 4.07
N TRP A 137 -1.50 0.80 4.77
CA TRP A 137 -0.46 0.43 5.72
C TRP A 137 -0.06 -1.02 5.52
N PHE A 138 1.24 -1.29 5.43
CA PHE A 138 1.83 -2.60 5.37
C PHE A 138 2.45 -2.96 6.73
N THR A 139 2.26 -4.18 7.17
CA THR A 139 2.92 -4.75 8.34
C THR A 139 2.97 -6.26 8.21
N THR A 140 3.90 -6.92 8.91
CA THR A 140 3.83 -8.37 9.11
C THR A 140 2.98 -8.67 10.34
N ILE A 141 2.30 -9.82 10.37
CA ILE A 141 1.47 -10.22 11.53
C ILE A 141 2.29 -10.25 12.84
N PRO A 142 3.54 -10.79 12.87
CA PRO A 142 4.36 -10.73 14.07
C PRO A 142 4.67 -9.30 14.53
N LEU A 143 5.00 -8.40 13.59
CA LEU A 143 5.27 -7.00 13.90
C LEU A 143 4.02 -6.30 14.45
N LEU A 144 2.86 -6.54 13.83
CA LEU A 144 1.58 -6.01 14.29
C LEU A 144 1.27 -6.43 15.74
N ILE A 145 1.42 -7.72 16.07
CA ILE A 145 1.17 -8.21 17.43
C ILE A 145 2.11 -7.53 18.43
N ASN A 146 3.40 -7.43 18.11
CA ASN A 146 4.38 -6.76 18.97
C ASN A 146 4.02 -5.29 19.19
N GLN A 147 3.66 -4.57 18.14
CA GLN A 147 3.22 -3.16 18.23
C GLN A 147 1.96 -3.00 19.08
N ILE A 148 0.99 -3.91 18.95
CA ILE A 148 -0.24 -3.89 19.76
C ILE A 148 0.10 -4.10 21.24
N LYS A 149 0.94 -5.10 21.57
CA LYS A 149 1.38 -5.38 22.94
C LYS A 149 2.12 -4.18 23.55
N GLU A 150 3.01 -3.56 22.79
CA GLU A 150 3.73 -2.35 23.22
C GLU A 150 2.77 -1.19 23.50
N CYS A 151 1.83 -0.91 22.58
CA CYS A 151 0.83 0.15 22.75
C CYS A 151 -0.08 -0.12 23.96
N ARG A 152 -0.40 -1.39 24.25
CA ARG A 152 -1.16 -1.78 25.45
C ARG A 152 -0.38 -1.47 26.72
N SER A 153 0.89 -1.85 26.79
CA SER A 153 1.80 -1.55 27.92
C SER A 153 1.92 -0.03 28.16
N GLN A 154 2.06 0.75 27.09
CA GLN A 154 2.21 2.20 27.14
C GLN A 154 0.88 2.97 27.30
N ARG A 155 -0.27 2.28 27.41
CA ARG A 155 -1.62 2.88 27.48
C ARG A 155 -1.99 3.75 26.27
N THR A 156 -1.39 3.50 25.11
CA THR A 156 -1.63 4.20 23.84
C THR A 156 -2.46 3.38 22.85
N LEU A 157 -2.92 2.18 23.24
CA LEU A 157 -3.66 1.24 22.40
C LEU A 157 -4.86 1.86 21.67
N ARG A 158 -5.66 2.69 22.35
CA ARG A 158 -6.83 3.35 21.74
C ARG A 158 -6.43 4.30 20.62
N ALA A 159 -5.33 5.03 20.78
CA ALA A 159 -4.81 5.91 19.73
C ALA A 159 -4.30 5.11 18.52
N PHE A 160 -3.67 3.95 18.78
CA PHE A 160 -3.27 3.01 17.73
C PHE A 160 -4.48 2.47 16.96
N GLN A 161 -5.51 1.98 17.64
CA GLN A 161 -6.76 1.48 17.03
C GLN A 161 -7.44 2.54 16.16
N ASN A 162 -7.60 3.76 16.69
CA ASN A 162 -8.18 4.89 15.95
C ASN A 162 -7.40 5.24 14.67
N ARG A 163 -6.07 5.00 14.66
CA ARG A 163 -5.25 5.18 13.46
C ARG A 163 -5.40 3.98 12.51
N PHE A 164 -5.41 2.77 13.06
CA PHE A 164 -5.55 1.52 12.33
C PHE A 164 -6.86 1.45 11.53
N GLU A 165 -7.98 1.92 12.09
CA GLU A 165 -9.29 1.98 11.42
C GLU A 165 -9.32 2.99 10.26
N LYS A 166 -8.49 4.04 10.30
CA LYS A 166 -8.47 5.11 9.28
C LYS A 166 -7.76 4.72 7.98
N TYR A 167 -7.03 3.62 7.96
CA TYR A 167 -6.44 3.11 6.72
C TYR A 167 -7.54 2.52 5.84
N ASP A 168 -7.53 2.88 4.57
CA ASP A 168 -8.46 2.31 3.58
C ASP A 168 -8.09 0.86 3.29
N LEU A 169 -6.78 0.55 3.29
CA LEU A 169 -6.24 -0.78 3.12
C LEU A 169 -5.16 -1.08 4.17
N VAL A 170 -5.26 -2.24 4.81
CA VAL A 170 -4.16 -2.79 5.61
C VAL A 170 -3.66 -4.05 4.92
N ILE A 171 -2.35 -4.19 4.76
CA ILE A 171 -1.70 -5.42 4.29
C ILE A 171 -1.02 -6.05 5.50
N ALA A 172 -1.50 -7.22 5.90
CA ALA A 172 -0.99 -8.00 7.01
C ALA A 172 -0.32 -9.27 6.46
N ASP A 173 0.99 -9.20 6.28
CA ASP A 173 1.82 -10.21 5.63
C ASP A 173 2.27 -11.31 6.62
N GLU A 174 2.58 -12.50 6.10
CA GLU A 174 3.23 -13.60 6.86
C GLU A 174 2.39 -14.22 7.98
N MET A 175 1.08 -14.36 7.78
CA MET A 175 0.23 -15.10 8.71
C MET A 175 0.56 -16.61 8.70
N GLY A 176 1.00 -17.15 9.84
CA GLY A 176 1.26 -18.58 10.03
C GLY A 176 2.74 -18.99 10.06
N TYR A 177 3.69 -18.04 10.04
CA TYR A 177 5.12 -18.34 10.18
C TYR A 177 5.59 -18.53 11.62
N ILE A 178 4.89 -17.94 12.59
CA ILE A 178 5.22 -18.03 14.02
C ILE A 178 3.93 -18.33 14.79
N SER A 179 3.98 -19.28 15.71
CA SER A 179 2.89 -19.53 16.66
C SER A 179 2.83 -18.39 17.68
N PHE A 180 1.66 -17.79 17.86
CA PHE A 180 1.45 -16.73 18.84
C PHE A 180 1.07 -17.31 20.21
N ASP A 181 1.33 -16.56 21.26
CA ASP A 181 0.70 -16.83 22.56
C ASP A 181 -0.79 -16.47 22.49
N LYS A 182 -1.58 -17.02 23.43
CA LYS A 182 -3.03 -16.77 23.49
C LYS A 182 -3.37 -15.27 23.49
N GLU A 183 -2.60 -14.47 24.23
CA GLU A 183 -2.80 -13.02 24.25
C GLU A 183 -2.57 -12.39 22.87
N GLY A 184 -1.50 -12.77 22.16
CA GLY A 184 -1.21 -12.26 20.82
C GLY A 184 -2.30 -12.62 19.81
N ALA A 185 -2.83 -13.84 19.89
CA ALA A 185 -3.96 -14.32 19.10
C ALA A 185 -5.24 -13.50 19.35
N GLU A 186 -5.60 -13.26 20.61
CA GLU A 186 -6.75 -12.43 21.03
C GLU A 186 -6.61 -10.98 20.55
N LEU A 187 -5.41 -10.42 20.70
CA LEU A 187 -5.10 -9.06 20.27
C LEU A 187 -5.22 -8.93 18.75
N LEU A 188 -4.62 -9.85 17.99
CA LEU A 188 -4.74 -9.86 16.54
C LEU A 188 -6.20 -9.97 16.09
N PHE A 189 -6.95 -10.89 16.70
CA PHE A 189 -8.37 -11.08 16.44
C PHE A 189 -9.18 -9.81 16.65
N THR A 190 -8.96 -9.14 17.78
CA THR A 190 -9.65 -7.89 18.11
C THR A 190 -9.36 -6.83 17.06
N HIS A 191 -8.10 -6.64 16.66
CA HIS A 191 -7.72 -5.59 15.71
C HIS A 191 -8.23 -5.86 14.30
N LEU A 192 -8.06 -7.08 13.79
CA LEU A 192 -8.57 -7.42 12.45
C LEU A 192 -10.11 -7.35 12.40
N SER A 193 -10.79 -7.69 13.50
CA SER A 193 -12.25 -7.61 13.59
C SER A 193 -12.77 -6.17 13.53
N LEU A 194 -12.00 -5.16 13.97
CA LEU A 194 -12.41 -3.73 13.86
C LEU A 194 -12.62 -3.31 12.40
N ARG A 195 -11.94 -3.97 11.46
CA ARG A 195 -11.96 -3.62 10.04
C ARG A 195 -12.92 -4.48 9.22
N ALA A 196 -13.28 -5.66 9.71
CA ALA A 196 -14.16 -6.58 8.99
C ALA A 196 -15.49 -5.89 8.61
N ASN A 197 -15.86 -5.99 7.33
CA ASN A 197 -17.04 -5.35 6.72
C ASN A 197 -17.07 -3.81 6.77
N GLN A 198 -15.96 -3.14 7.12
CA GLN A 198 -15.84 -1.68 7.10
C GLN A 198 -14.72 -1.18 6.19
N LYS A 199 -13.56 -1.82 6.25
CA LYS A 199 -12.35 -1.46 5.50
C LYS A 199 -11.59 -2.71 5.11
N SER A 200 -10.92 -2.67 3.97
CA SER A 200 -10.32 -3.87 3.41
C SER A 200 -8.99 -4.22 4.07
N THR A 201 -8.74 -5.51 4.19
CA THR A 201 -7.48 -6.07 4.65
C THR A 201 -6.99 -7.12 3.67
N ILE A 202 -5.74 -7.03 3.23
CA ILE A 202 -5.05 -8.12 2.53
C ILE A 202 -4.28 -8.92 3.55
N ILE A 203 -4.49 -10.24 3.56
CA ILE A 203 -3.75 -11.18 4.41
C ILE A 203 -2.99 -12.12 3.51
N THR A 204 -1.70 -12.34 3.79
CA THR A 204 -0.94 -13.41 3.14
C THR A 204 -0.66 -14.53 4.13
N THR A 205 -0.81 -15.77 3.70
CA THR A 205 -0.55 -16.94 4.52
C THR A 205 0.06 -18.08 3.72
N ASN A 206 0.92 -18.84 4.37
CA ASN A 206 1.43 -20.13 3.87
C ASN A 206 0.59 -21.32 4.35
N LEU A 207 -0.39 -21.11 5.21
CA LEU A 207 -1.25 -22.15 5.78
C LEU A 207 -2.59 -22.23 5.03
N SER A 208 -3.15 -23.43 4.95
CA SER A 208 -4.57 -23.61 4.61
C SER A 208 -5.45 -23.13 5.76
N PHE A 209 -6.71 -22.78 5.47
CA PHE A 209 -7.65 -22.32 6.50
C PHE A 209 -7.86 -23.34 7.63
N GLU A 210 -7.84 -24.63 7.31
CA GLU A 210 -7.95 -25.72 8.29
C GLU A 210 -6.84 -25.66 9.34
N ARG A 211 -5.66 -25.15 8.97
CA ARG A 211 -4.48 -25.04 9.82
C ARG A 211 -4.42 -23.74 10.61
N TRP A 212 -5.39 -22.84 10.47
CA TRP A 212 -5.42 -21.62 11.28
C TRP A 212 -5.69 -21.91 12.76
N GLY A 213 -6.22 -23.09 13.10
CA GLY A 213 -6.30 -23.54 14.49
C GLY A 213 -4.94 -23.64 15.18
N GLU A 214 -3.86 -23.90 14.42
CA GLU A 214 -2.48 -23.92 14.93
C GLU A 214 -2.02 -22.52 15.38
N ILE A 215 -2.58 -21.46 14.78
CA ILE A 215 -2.20 -20.07 15.06
C ILE A 215 -2.92 -19.55 16.31
N PHE A 216 -4.24 -19.74 16.40
CA PHE A 216 -5.06 -19.12 17.45
C PHE A 216 -5.18 -19.97 18.71
N GLN A 217 -4.87 -21.28 18.64
CA GLN A 217 -4.88 -22.21 19.77
C GLN A 217 -6.22 -22.29 20.55
N ASP A 218 -7.29 -21.68 20.01
CA ASP A 218 -8.65 -21.68 20.50
C ASP A 218 -9.59 -21.92 19.31
N PRO A 219 -10.27 -23.08 19.23
CA PRO A 219 -11.15 -23.41 18.12
C PRO A 219 -12.31 -22.44 17.93
N VAL A 220 -12.86 -21.88 19.01
CA VAL A 220 -14.00 -20.96 18.94
C VAL A 220 -13.56 -19.63 18.37
N MET A 221 -12.42 -19.11 18.83
CA MET A 221 -11.84 -17.88 18.30
C MET A 221 -11.40 -18.04 16.85
N THR A 222 -10.80 -19.19 16.50
CA THR A 222 -10.40 -19.51 15.13
C THR A 222 -11.59 -19.48 14.20
N ALA A 223 -12.68 -20.18 14.56
CA ALA A 223 -13.90 -20.22 13.76
C ALA A 223 -14.51 -18.83 13.57
N ALA A 224 -14.60 -18.05 14.64
CA ALA A 224 -15.10 -16.67 14.59
C ALA A 224 -14.22 -15.77 13.72
N MET A 225 -12.89 -15.98 13.71
CA MET A 225 -11.99 -15.20 12.88
C MET A 225 -12.12 -15.56 11.41
N ILE A 226 -12.12 -16.85 11.09
CA ILE A 226 -12.29 -17.34 9.72
C ILE A 226 -13.60 -16.79 9.17
N ASP A 227 -14.71 -16.90 9.91
CA ASP A 227 -16.00 -16.35 9.49
C ASP A 227 -15.90 -14.86 9.13
N ARG A 228 -15.39 -14.02 10.04
CA ARG A 228 -15.29 -12.57 9.80
C ARG A 228 -14.33 -12.17 8.69
N LEU A 229 -13.21 -12.86 8.55
CA LEU A 229 -12.19 -12.51 7.55
C LEU A 229 -12.54 -13.04 6.17
N THR A 230 -13.23 -14.18 6.08
CA THR A 230 -13.61 -14.81 4.82
C THR A 230 -14.98 -14.38 4.31
N HIS A 231 -15.82 -13.76 5.16
CA HIS A 231 -17.12 -13.23 4.74
C HIS A 231 -16.97 -12.27 3.54
N GLN A 232 -17.51 -12.68 2.40
CA GLN A 232 -17.39 -11.95 1.12
C GLN A 232 -15.94 -11.59 0.71
N ALA A 233 -14.95 -12.36 1.17
CA ALA A 233 -13.55 -12.10 0.85
C ALA A 233 -13.14 -12.72 -0.49
N TYR A 234 -12.19 -12.08 -1.16
CA TYR A 234 -11.49 -12.66 -2.30
C TYR A 234 -10.40 -13.61 -1.80
N ILE A 235 -10.69 -14.91 -1.80
CA ILE A 235 -9.72 -15.95 -1.46
C ILE A 235 -8.94 -16.33 -2.72
N VAL A 236 -7.64 -16.09 -2.75
CA VAL A 236 -6.75 -16.43 -3.86
C VAL A 236 -5.86 -17.58 -3.47
N ASN A 237 -6.04 -18.72 -4.15
CA ASN A 237 -5.19 -19.88 -3.96
C ASN A 237 -3.93 -19.75 -4.82
N MET A 238 -2.78 -19.64 -4.18
CA MET A 238 -1.47 -19.37 -4.77
C MET A 238 -0.52 -20.56 -4.57
N ILE A 239 -0.97 -21.75 -4.98
CA ILE A 239 -0.16 -22.98 -4.98
C ILE A 239 0.55 -23.10 -6.33
N GLY A 240 1.87 -23.25 -6.31
CA GLY A 240 2.68 -23.38 -7.52
C GLY A 240 4.18 -23.46 -7.25
N THR A 241 4.97 -23.41 -8.31
CA THR A 241 6.44 -23.39 -8.23
C THR A 241 6.94 -22.10 -7.58
N SER A 242 7.99 -22.20 -6.78
CA SER A 242 8.61 -21.03 -6.13
C SER A 242 9.34 -20.19 -7.17
N TYR A 243 8.93 -18.94 -7.32
CA TYR A 243 9.59 -17.97 -8.19
C TYR A 243 11.04 -17.71 -7.75
N ARG A 244 11.29 -17.72 -6.44
CA ARG A 244 12.66 -17.59 -5.89
C ARG A 244 13.56 -18.75 -6.31
N MET A 245 13.01 -19.97 -6.42
CA MET A 245 13.77 -21.13 -6.90
C MET A 245 14.05 -20.99 -8.39
N LYS A 246 13.04 -20.62 -9.19
CA LYS A 246 13.19 -20.35 -10.62
C LYS A 246 14.26 -19.29 -10.92
N GLU A 247 14.26 -18.17 -10.19
CA GLU A 247 15.29 -17.13 -10.31
C GLU A 247 16.69 -17.66 -9.92
N THR A 248 16.76 -18.53 -8.92
CA THR A 248 18.02 -19.15 -8.49
C THR A 248 18.57 -20.11 -9.53
N GLU A 249 17.71 -20.95 -10.13
CA GLU A 249 18.08 -21.87 -11.22
C GLU A 249 18.60 -21.08 -12.44
N GLN A 250 17.87 -20.04 -12.87
CA GLN A 250 18.30 -19.17 -13.97
C GLN A 250 19.64 -18.48 -13.70
N TRP A 251 19.87 -18.05 -12.45
CA TRP A 251 21.15 -17.46 -12.06
C TRP A 251 22.30 -18.48 -12.10
N LEU A 252 22.07 -19.71 -11.66
CA LEU A 252 23.07 -20.79 -11.71
C LEU A 252 23.40 -21.21 -13.14
N GLU A 253 22.39 -21.31 -14.01
CA GLU A 253 22.57 -21.57 -15.46
C GLU A 253 23.39 -20.47 -16.13
N ALA A 254 23.08 -19.20 -15.83
CA ALA A 254 23.83 -18.05 -16.36
C ALA A 254 25.29 -18.03 -15.92
N GLN A 255 25.61 -18.64 -14.76
CA GLN A 255 26.98 -18.76 -14.26
C GLN A 255 27.70 -20.05 -14.70
N GLN A 256 27.09 -20.91 -15.53
CA GLN A 256 27.61 -22.22 -15.92
C GLN A 256 27.91 -23.14 -14.71
N LEU A 257 27.22 -22.94 -13.58
CA LEU A 257 27.43 -23.74 -12.36
C LEU A 257 26.55 -24.99 -12.31
N ILE A 258 25.62 -25.15 -13.26
CA ILE A 258 24.82 -26.36 -13.47
C ILE A 258 24.94 -26.71 -14.96
N GLN A 259 25.49 -27.89 -15.26
CA GLN A 259 25.37 -28.59 -16.55
C GLN A 259 24.44 -29.77 -16.38
#